data_AF-A0A2S0WGZ8-F1
#
_entry.id   AF-A0A2S0WGZ8-F1
#
_cell.length_a   1.000
_cell.length_b   1.000
_cell.length_c   1.000
_cell.angle_alpha   90.00
_cell.angle_beta   90.00
_cell.angle_gamma   90.00
#
_symmetry.space_group_name_H-M   'P 1'
#
loop_
_entity.id
_entity.type
_entity.pdbx_description
1 polymer ?
#
loop_
_entity_poly.entity_id
_entity_poly.type
_entity_poly.pdbx_seq_one_letter_code
_entity_poly.pdbx_strand_id
1 'polypeptide(L)'
;MRSAHEWLSRVVELLKLPAGVERSSVGPILDLTKDVAHNRSRPAAPVTAFLVGLAAGRAASGSDDELNAAISRAVEAVRAAASTRQNASY
;
A
#
# COMPACT_ATOMS: atom_id res chain seq x y z
N MET A 1 1.41 -21.05 -2.42
CA MET A 1 1.25 -19.60 -2.67
C MET A 1 0.97 -18.93 -1.33
N ARG A 2 1.65 -17.82 -1.00
CA ARG A 2 1.23 -17.00 0.17
C ARG A 2 -0.12 -16.35 -0.15
N SER A 3 -1.06 -16.36 0.78
CA SER A 3 -2.36 -15.70 0.59
C SER A 3 -2.21 -14.18 0.55
N ALA A 4 -3.17 -13.47 -0.05
CA ALA A 4 -3.18 -12.00 -0.04
C ALA A 4 -3.15 -11.44 1.40
N HIS A 5 -3.82 -12.12 2.33
CA HIS A 5 -3.85 -11.76 3.74
C HIS A 5 -2.49 -11.93 4.42
N GLU A 6 -1.79 -13.04 4.17
CA GLU A 6 -0.42 -13.25 4.66
C GLU A 6 0.56 -12.22 4.09
N TRP A 7 0.39 -11.87 2.82
CA TRP A 7 1.20 -10.84 2.19
C TRP A 7 0.98 -9.46 2.83
N LEU A 8 -0.28 -9.05 3.02
CA LEU A 8 -0.61 -7.77 3.63
C LEU A 8 -0.19 -7.68 5.09
N SER A 9 -0.32 -8.77 5.85
CA SER A 9 0.20 -8.86 7.23
C SER A 9 1.71 -8.61 7.25
N ARG A 10 2.45 -9.20 6.31
CA ARG A 10 3.89 -8.95 6.19
C ARG A 10 4.22 -7.51 5.81
N VAL A 11 3.43 -6.87 4.94
CA VAL A 11 3.63 -5.46 4.58
C VAL A 11 3.41 -4.54 5.79
N VAL A 12 2.41 -4.81 6.62
CA VAL A 12 2.16 -4.08 7.88
C VAL A 12 3.37 -4.15 8.81
N GLU A 13 3.94 -5.34 8.99
CA GLU A 13 5.18 -5.51 9.78
C GLU A 13 6.36 -4.73 9.19
N LEU A 14 6.59 -4.85 7.87
CA LEU A 14 7.72 -4.23 7.18
C LEU A 14 7.68 -2.70 7.28
N LEU A 15 6.47 -2.14 7.17
CA LEU A 15 6.23 -0.70 7.24
C LEU A 15 6.02 -0.20 8.68
N LYS A 16 6.09 -1.09 9.69
CA LYS A 16 5.85 -0.79 11.11
C LYS A 16 4.51 -0.08 11.35
N LEU A 17 3.47 -0.52 10.63
CA LEU A 17 2.13 0.01 10.78
C LEU A 17 1.42 -0.62 11.98
N PRO A 18 0.37 0.02 12.54
CA PRO A 18 -0.45 -0.57 13.60
C PRO A 18 -0.99 -1.94 13.19
N ALA A 19 -0.85 -2.93 14.07
CA ALA A 19 -1.30 -4.28 13.80
C ALA A 19 -2.82 -4.32 13.53
N GLY A 20 -3.23 -5.01 12.47
CA GLY A 20 -4.64 -5.17 12.10
C GLY A 20 -5.19 -4.06 11.19
N VAL A 21 -4.41 -3.02 10.88
CA VAL A 21 -4.82 -1.97 9.94
C VAL A 21 -5.15 -2.54 8.55
N GLU A 22 -4.47 -3.61 8.14
CA GLU A 22 -4.73 -4.32 6.89
C GLU A 22 -6.14 -4.91 6.85
N ARG A 23 -6.66 -5.39 7.98
CA ARG A 23 -8.01 -5.97 8.03
C ARG A 23 -9.09 -4.90 7.87
N SER A 24 -8.91 -3.74 8.47
CA SER A 24 -9.88 -2.64 8.40
C SER A 24 -9.82 -1.87 7.08
N SER A 25 -8.64 -1.79 6.43
CA SER A 25 -8.45 -0.93 5.26
C SER A 25 -8.61 -1.63 3.91
N VAL A 26 -8.50 -2.96 3.85
CA VAL A 26 -8.55 -3.71 2.58
C VAL A 26 -9.88 -3.55 1.85
N GLY A 27 -11.01 -3.76 2.53
CA GLY A 27 -12.33 -3.68 1.90
C GLY A 27 -12.57 -2.32 1.21
N PRO A 28 -12.47 -1.20 1.96
CA PRO A 28 -12.66 0.14 1.40
C PRO A 28 -11.71 0.48 0.24
N ILE A 29 -10.43 0.07 0.30
CA ILE A 29 -9.47 0.30 -0.79
C ILE A 29 -9.83 -0.54 -2.02
N LEU A 30 -10.28 -1.79 -1.85
CA LEU A 30 -10.71 -2.64 -2.95
C LEU A 30 -11.98 -2.10 -3.61
N ASP A 31 -12.93 -1.57 -2.85
CA ASP A 31 -14.13 -0.93 -3.39
C ASP A 31 -13.77 0.34 -4.19
N LEU A 32 -12.91 1.20 -3.65
CA LEU A 32 -12.41 2.39 -4.36
C LEU A 32 -11.73 2.01 -5.68
N THR A 33 -10.81 1.04 -5.64
CA THR A 33 -10.07 0.62 -6.84
C THR A 33 -10.99 -0.02 -7.87
N LYS A 34 -11.99 -0.80 -7.44
CA LYS A 34 -13.05 -1.34 -8.30
C LYS A 34 -13.83 -0.23 -9.00
N ASP A 35 -14.29 0.77 -8.25
CA ASP A 35 -15.09 1.87 -8.80
C ASP A 35 -14.30 2.71 -9.82
N VAL A 36 -13.04 3.02 -9.52
CA VAL A 36 -12.17 3.77 -10.44
C VAL A 36 -11.83 2.95 -11.68
N ALA A 37 -11.55 1.65 -11.52
CA ALA A 37 -11.25 0.76 -12.63
C ALA A 37 -12.44 0.62 -13.60
N HIS A 38 -13.67 0.58 -13.08
CA HIS A 38 -14.89 0.47 -13.88
C HIS A 38 -15.29 1.78 -14.55
N ASN A 39 -15.19 2.90 -13.85
CA ASN A 39 -15.77 4.17 -14.32
C ASN A 39 -14.76 5.11 -14.99
N ARG A 40 -13.45 4.92 -14.77
CA ARG A 40 -12.40 5.80 -15.32
C ARG A 40 -11.45 5.04 -16.21
N SER A 41 -10.56 4.25 -15.60
CA SER A 41 -9.62 3.37 -16.30
C SER A 41 -8.91 2.46 -15.31
N ARG A 42 -8.52 1.27 -15.78
CA ARG A 42 -7.75 0.31 -14.97
C ARG A 42 -6.41 0.89 -14.47
N PRO A 43 -5.64 1.67 -15.26
CA PRO A 43 -4.44 2.35 -14.76
C PRO A 43 -4.70 3.41 -13.69
N ALA A 44 -5.87 4.06 -13.68
CA ALA A 44 -6.17 5.10 -12.69
C ALA A 44 -6.40 4.53 -11.28
N ALA A 45 -6.88 3.30 -11.15
CA ALA A 45 -7.20 2.69 -9.85
C ALA A 45 -6.02 2.65 -8.85
N PRO A 46 -4.83 2.11 -9.17
CA PRO A 46 -3.70 2.12 -8.25
C PRO A 46 -3.18 3.54 -7.96
N VAL A 47 -3.25 4.46 -8.94
CA VAL A 47 -2.83 5.86 -8.76
C VAL A 47 -3.78 6.57 -7.78
N THR A 48 -5.09 6.35 -7.89
CA THR A 48 -6.08 6.92 -6.96
C THR A 48 -5.90 6.38 -5.55
N ALA A 49 -5.67 5.08 -5.36
CA ALA A 49 -5.42 4.50 -4.04
C ALA A 49 -4.18 5.12 -3.37
N PHE A 50 -3.11 5.33 -4.12
CA PHE A 50 -1.91 6.02 -3.64
C PHE A 50 -2.19 7.47 -3.23
N LEU A 51 -2.89 8.24 -4.08
CA LEU A 51 -3.21 9.65 -3.79
C LEU A 51 -4.13 9.82 -2.57
N VAL A 52 -5.09 8.91 -2.37
CA VAL A 52 -5.94 8.90 -1.16
C VAL A 52 -5.09 8.62 0.08
N GLY A 53 -4.17 7.65 0.02
CA GLY A 53 -3.23 7.39 1.11
C GLY A 53 -2.32 8.58 1.42
N LEU A 54 -1.83 9.27 0.39
CA LEU A 54 -1.05 10.50 0.51
C LEU A 54 -1.86 11.60 1.21
N ALA A 55 -3.09 11.87 0.75
CA ALA A 55 -3.95 12.89 1.35
C ALA A 55 -4.28 12.58 2.82
N ALA A 56 -4.56 11.31 3.15
CA ALA A 56 -4.81 10.87 4.52
C ALA A 56 -3.56 11.05 5.41
N GLY A 57 -2.37 10.70 4.91
CA GLY A 57 -1.11 10.91 5.62
C GLY A 57 -0.81 12.40 5.86
N ARG A 58 -1.07 13.27 4.88
CA ARG A 58 -0.92 14.72 5.00
C ARG A 58 -1.83 15.30 6.09
N ALA A 59 -3.10 14.87 6.10
CA ALA A 59 -4.07 15.29 7.11
C ALA A 59 -3.67 14.83 8.54
N ALA A 60 -2.95 13.69 8.64
CA ALA A 60 -2.49 13.15 9.91
C ALA A 60 -1.14 13.73 10.39
N SER A 61 -0.28 14.24 9.50
CA SER A 61 1.12 14.61 9.82
C SER A 61 1.46 16.10 9.67
N GLY A 62 0.65 16.92 9.02
CA GLY A 62 0.83 18.38 8.99
C GLY A 62 1.97 18.94 8.12
N SER A 63 2.93 18.13 7.61
CA SER A 63 3.97 18.57 6.66
C SER A 63 4.09 17.66 5.42
N ASP A 64 4.23 18.25 4.23
CA ASP A 64 4.30 17.55 2.94
C ASP A 64 5.65 16.86 2.68
N ASP A 65 6.73 17.41 3.24
CA ASP A 65 8.09 16.89 3.03
C ASP A 65 8.34 15.59 3.80
N GLU A 66 7.84 15.49 5.03
CA GLU A 66 7.95 14.26 5.83
C GLU A 66 7.15 13.11 5.22
N LEU A 67 6.03 13.44 4.58
CA LEU A 67 5.17 12.51 3.87
C LEU A 67 5.82 11.99 2.58
N ASN A 68 6.40 12.87 1.77
CA ASN A 68 7.14 12.47 0.57
C ASN A 68 8.35 11.58 0.90
N ALA A 69 9.04 11.90 2.01
CA ALA A 69 10.14 11.08 2.51
C ALA A 69 9.65 9.71 3.04
N ALA A 70 8.51 9.67 3.74
CA ALA A 70 7.91 8.42 4.22
C ALA A 70 7.45 7.51 3.08
N ILE A 71 6.86 8.09 2.04
CA ILE A 71 6.46 7.37 0.82
C ILE A 71 7.65 6.77 0.10
N SER A 72 8.70 7.58 -0.12
CA SER A 72 9.91 7.10 -0.81
C SER A 72 10.54 5.92 -0.05
N ARG A 73 10.61 6.00 1.29
CA ARG A 73 11.09 4.90 2.13
C ARG A 73 10.20 3.65 2.04
N ALA A 74 8.87 3.81 2.05
CA ALA A 74 7.94 2.70 1.97
C ALA A 74 8.00 1.99 0.60
N VAL A 75 8.10 2.76 -0.48
CA VAL A 75 8.25 2.23 -1.85
C VAL A 75 9.52 1.39 -1.98
N GLU A 76 10.67 1.90 -1.50
CA GLU A 76 11.93 1.16 -1.56
C GLU A 76 11.92 -0.10 -0.69
N ALA A 77 11.34 -0.05 0.51
CA ALA A 77 11.19 -1.22 1.37
C ALA A 77 10.34 -2.32 0.72
N VAL A 78 9.23 -1.94 0.06
CA VAL A 78 8.35 -2.87 -0.65
C VAL A 78 9.03 -3.44 -1.89
N ARG A 79 9.77 -2.62 -2.65
CA ARG A 79 10.58 -3.09 -3.80
C ARG A 79 11.61 -4.12 -3.37
N ALA A 80 12.36 -3.85 -2.30
CA ALA A 80 13.37 -4.77 -1.77
C ALA A 80 12.74 -6.11 -1.34
N ALA A 81 11.62 -6.07 -0.63
CA ALA A 81 10.92 -7.26 -0.15
C ALA A 81 10.28 -8.10 -1.27
N ALA A 82 9.83 -7.45 -2.36
CA ALA A 82 9.31 -8.13 -3.54
C ALA A 82 10.40 -8.91 -4.30
N SER A 83 11.61 -8.35 -4.36
CA SER A 83 12.77 -8.96 -5.04
C SER A 83 13.33 -10.19 -4.30
N THR A 84 13.17 -10.28 -2.98
CA THR A 84 13.69 -11.41 -2.18
C THR A 84 12.98 -12.75 -2.46
N ARG A 85 11.77 -12.75 -3.04
CA ARG A 85 10.99 -13.99 -3.26
C ARG A 85 11.35 -14.73 -4.58
N GLN A 86 12.10 -14.12 -5.49
CA GLN A 86 12.52 -14.77 -6.75
C GLN A 86 13.74 -15.70 -6.61
N ASN A 87 14.48 -15.65 -5.49
CA ASN A 87 15.69 -16.47 -5.27
C ASN A 87 15.49 -17.71 -4.38
N ALA A 88 14.24 -18.04 -4.04
CA ALA A 88 13.91 -19.24 -3.25
C ALA A 88 12.87 -20.10 -3.97
N SER A 89 13.32 -20.77 -5.03
CA SER A 89 12.69 -22.01 -5.52
C SER A 89 13.81 -22.94 -5.95
N TYR A 90 14.07 -23.93 -5.11
CA TYR A 90 14.71 -25.20 -5.41
C TYR A 90 13.70 -26.29 -5.07
#